data_AF-A0A1F8S0V0-F1
#
_entry.id   AF-A0A1F8S0V0-F1
#
_cell.length_a   1.000
_cell.length_b   1.000
_cell.length_c   1.000
_cell.angle_alpha   90.00
_cell.angle_beta   90.00
_cell.angle_gamma   90.00
#
_symmetry.space_group_name_H-M   'P 1'
#
loop_
_entity.id
_entity.type
_entity.pdbx_description
1 polymer ?
#
loop_
_entity_poly.entity_id
_entity_poly.type
_entity_poly.pdbx_seq_one_letter_code
_entity_poly.pdbx_strand_id
1 'polypeptide(L)'
;MGPWDPNWRPDPTGQRLATIRAARSGALASAVIFGVLVVVAAVLAPVAASSVPGADLLAGIFIALFSLPALALLGAALTPAALGSRSSAAGAGLAMGVGMPVAAVTSAMIGAFFFVWIAQGSDEGFDVAGQILRGGVTAAVRIWPLVALASVGWVVLTRRVGRRG
;
A
#
# COMPACT_ATOMS: atom_id res chain seq x y z
N MET A 1 22.19 1.54 5.58
CA MET A 1 23.29 2.13 4.81
C MET A 1 23.95 3.18 5.68
N GLY A 2 25.15 2.89 6.19
CA GLY A 2 25.92 3.83 7.03
C GLY A 2 26.96 4.59 6.21
N PRO A 3 27.56 5.66 6.76
CA PRO A 3 28.56 6.49 6.06
C PRO A 3 29.86 5.74 5.69
N TRP A 4 30.03 4.50 6.13
CA TRP A 4 31.21 3.66 5.90
C TRP A 4 31.00 2.55 4.86
N ASP A 5 29.83 2.53 4.20
CA ASP A 5 29.54 1.56 3.16
C ASP A 5 30.36 1.91 1.88
N PRO A 6 31.17 1.00 1.31
CA PRO A 6 31.97 1.25 0.10
C PRO A 6 31.15 1.72 -1.12
N ASN A 7 29.83 1.62 -1.02
CA ASN A 7 28.86 2.08 -1.99
C ASN A 7 28.64 3.62 -2.06
N TRP A 8 29.31 4.48 -1.30
CA TRP A 8 29.14 5.95 -1.47
C TRP A 8 29.66 6.49 -2.81
N ARG A 9 30.49 5.73 -3.54
CA ARG A 9 31.03 6.16 -4.83
C ARG A 9 29.92 6.34 -5.88
N PRO A 10 29.99 7.41 -6.71
CA PRO A 10 29.09 7.59 -7.84
C PRO A 10 29.12 6.35 -8.73
N ASP A 11 27.95 5.83 -9.09
CA ASP A 11 27.83 4.65 -9.95
C ASP A 11 28.06 5.04 -11.42
N PRO A 12 29.19 4.67 -12.03
CA PRO A 12 29.51 5.05 -13.42
C PRO A 12 28.63 4.30 -14.44
N THR A 13 27.96 3.22 -14.02
CA THR A 13 27.13 2.38 -14.90
C THR A 13 25.69 2.88 -15.03
N GLY A 14 25.27 3.81 -14.18
CA GLY A 14 23.89 4.32 -14.11
C GLY A 14 22.85 3.30 -13.61
N GLN A 15 23.28 2.08 -13.27
CA GLN A 15 22.38 1.00 -12.82
C GLN A 15 21.61 1.38 -11.56
N ARG A 16 22.24 2.07 -10.60
CA ARG A 16 21.57 2.54 -9.38
C ARG A 16 20.46 3.54 -9.67
N LEU A 17 20.65 4.44 -10.62
CA LEU A 17 19.60 5.39 -11.01
C LEU A 17 18.43 4.65 -11.66
N ALA A 18 18.71 3.65 -12.49
CA ALA A 18 17.69 2.80 -13.08
C ALA A 18 16.90 2.03 -12.02
N THR A 19 17.55 1.44 -11.02
CA THR A 19 16.85 0.71 -9.93
C THR A 19 16.02 1.63 -9.05
N ILE A 20 16.50 2.85 -8.74
CA ILE A 20 15.71 3.84 -7.98
C ILE A 20 14.48 4.27 -8.77
N ARG A 21 14.61 4.54 -10.08
CA ARG A 21 13.48 4.91 -10.94
C ARG A 21 12.46 3.78 -11.03
N ALA A 22 12.92 2.54 -11.21
CA ALA A 22 12.09 1.36 -11.19
C ALA A 22 11.31 1.27 -9.87
N ALA A 23 11.98 1.31 -8.72
CA ALA A 23 11.35 1.25 -7.40
C ALA A 23 10.32 2.37 -7.20
N ARG A 24 10.63 3.60 -7.61
CA ARG A 24 9.66 4.72 -7.58
C ARG A 24 8.43 4.44 -8.44
N SER A 25 8.64 3.92 -9.65
CA SER A 25 7.51 3.61 -10.55
C SER A 25 6.62 2.50 -9.97
N GLY A 26 7.20 1.47 -9.35
CA GLY A 26 6.44 0.41 -8.70
C GLY A 26 5.72 0.88 -7.44
N ALA A 27 6.32 1.79 -6.67
CA ALA A 27 5.71 2.44 -5.51
C ALA A 27 4.50 3.29 -5.90
N LEU A 28 4.62 4.09 -6.95
CA LEU A 28 3.52 4.92 -7.45
C LEU A 28 2.40 4.04 -8.02
N ALA A 29 2.76 3.02 -8.81
CA ALA A 29 1.80 2.07 -9.35
C ALA A 29 1.01 1.35 -8.23
N SER A 30 1.68 0.93 -7.16
CA SER A 30 0.99 0.27 -6.04
C SER A 30 0.09 1.25 -5.29
N ALA A 31 0.59 2.45 -4.97
CA ALA A 31 -0.19 3.47 -4.28
C ALA A 31 -1.48 3.83 -5.03
N VAL A 32 -1.40 3.99 -6.36
CA VAL A 32 -2.57 4.33 -7.18
C VAL A 32 -3.55 3.16 -7.27
N ILE A 33 -3.09 1.98 -7.69
CA ILE A 33 -3.98 0.83 -7.92
C ILE A 33 -4.65 0.40 -6.61
N PHE A 34 -3.85 0.21 -5.57
CA PHE A 34 -4.34 -0.33 -4.31
C PHE A 34 -4.98 0.74 -3.44
N GLY A 35 -4.60 2.01 -3.56
CA GLY A 35 -5.29 3.12 -2.90
C GLY A 35 -6.75 3.23 -3.34
N VAL A 36 -7.03 3.09 -4.63
CA VAL A 36 -8.42 3.02 -5.15
C VAL A 36 -9.17 1.84 -4.55
N LEU A 37 -8.52 0.66 -4.45
CA LEU A 37 -9.16 -0.50 -3.82
C LEU A 37 -9.43 -0.32 -2.33
N VAL A 38 -8.58 0.41 -1.60
CA VAL A 38 -8.82 0.73 -0.19
C VAL A 38 -10.06 1.62 -0.04
N VAL A 39 -10.25 2.61 -0.93
CA VAL A 39 -11.48 3.43 -0.94
C VAL A 39 -12.70 2.56 -1.18
N VAL A 40 -12.65 1.66 -2.18
CA VAL A 40 -13.75 0.72 -2.46
C VAL A 40 -14.03 -0.18 -1.26
N ALA A 41 -13.00 -0.74 -0.62
CA ALA A 41 -13.12 -1.55 0.58
C ALA A 41 -13.79 -0.80 1.73
N ALA A 42 -13.39 0.45 1.97
CA ALA A 42 -13.95 1.27 3.04
C ALA A 42 -15.44 1.58 2.82
N VAL A 43 -15.85 1.80 1.56
CA VAL A 43 -17.27 2.00 1.20
C VAL A 43 -18.09 0.71 1.40
N LEU A 44 -17.53 -0.45 1.09
CA LEU A 44 -18.21 -1.75 1.19
C LEU A 44 -18.27 -2.33 2.62
N ALA A 45 -17.45 -1.81 3.52
CA ALA A 45 -17.35 -2.24 4.91
C ALA A 45 -17.13 -1.01 5.81
N PRO A 46 -18.18 -0.20 6.02
CA PRO A 46 -18.07 1.01 6.81
C PRO A 46 -17.60 0.67 8.24
N VAL A 47 -16.55 1.36 8.68
CA VAL A 47 -15.86 1.12 9.95
C VAL A 47 -16.68 1.62 11.15
N ALA A 48 -17.58 2.59 10.93
CA ALA A 48 -18.53 3.08 11.92
C ALA A 48 -19.87 3.38 11.25
N ALA A 49 -20.98 3.03 11.91
CA ALA A 49 -22.31 3.49 11.49
C ALA A 49 -22.41 4.98 11.84
N SER A 50 -22.04 5.84 10.89
CA SER A 50 -22.16 7.29 11.07
C SER A 50 -23.59 7.73 10.75
N SER A 51 -24.20 8.53 11.63
CA SER A 51 -25.53 9.12 11.40
C SER A 51 -25.47 10.34 10.47
N VAL A 52 -24.27 10.74 10.03
CA VAL A 52 -24.02 11.91 9.20
C VAL A 52 -23.84 11.47 7.74
N PRO A 53 -24.69 11.92 6.80
CA PRO A 53 -24.56 11.61 5.38
C PRO A 53 -23.18 12.01 4.85
N GLY A 54 -22.45 11.07 4.25
CA GLY A 54 -21.15 11.31 3.60
C GLY A 54 -19.92 11.18 4.52
N ALA A 55 -20.10 10.98 5.82
CA ALA A 55 -18.97 10.73 6.73
C ALA A 55 -18.22 9.43 6.39
N ASP A 56 -18.92 8.42 5.84
CA ASP A 56 -18.31 7.16 5.40
C ASP A 56 -17.34 7.35 4.23
N LEU A 57 -17.65 8.26 3.29
CA LEU A 57 -16.76 8.57 2.16
C LEU A 57 -15.50 9.29 2.63
N LEU A 58 -15.65 10.29 3.51
CA LEU A 58 -14.51 11.00 4.09
C LEU A 58 -13.62 10.05 4.90
N ALA A 59 -14.21 9.20 5.73
CA ALA A 59 -13.48 8.16 6.47
C ALA A 59 -12.72 7.23 5.50
N GLY A 60 -13.36 6.78 4.42
CA GLY A 60 -12.71 5.98 3.39
C GLY A 60 -11.54 6.68 2.70
N ILE A 61 -11.66 7.98 2.43
CA ILE A 61 -10.56 8.80 1.88
C ILE A 61 -9.41 8.90 2.88
N PHE A 62 -9.68 9.17 4.16
CA PHE A 62 -8.64 9.24 5.19
C PHE A 62 -7.93 7.90 5.38
N ILE A 63 -8.68 6.80 5.42
CA ILE A 63 -8.12 5.44 5.48
C ILE A 63 -7.21 5.20 4.27
N ALA A 64 -7.68 5.52 3.06
CA ALA A 64 -6.88 5.36 1.85
C ALA A 64 -5.59 6.19 1.90
N LEU A 65 -5.67 7.46 2.31
CA LEU A 65 -4.52 8.35 2.46
C LEU A 65 -3.50 7.80 3.45
N PHE A 66 -3.94 7.33 4.62
CA PHE A 66 -3.05 6.74 5.62
C PHE A 66 -2.50 5.38 5.20
N SER A 67 -3.16 4.66 4.28
CA SER A 67 -2.63 3.42 3.70
C SER A 67 -1.55 3.65 2.64
N LEU A 68 -1.52 4.81 1.97
CA LEU A 68 -0.63 5.05 0.83
C LEU A 68 0.87 4.80 1.13
N PRO A 69 1.44 5.24 2.27
CA PRO A 69 2.87 5.05 2.52
C PRO A 69 3.27 3.57 2.53
N ALA A 70 2.53 2.71 3.24
CA ALA A 70 2.84 1.28 3.29
C ALA A 70 2.61 0.58 1.95
N LEU A 71 1.57 0.97 1.21
CA LEU A 71 1.33 0.45 -0.14
C LEU A 71 2.46 0.82 -1.11
N ALA A 72 2.94 2.06 -1.04
CA ALA A 72 4.06 2.55 -1.82
C ALA A 72 5.35 1.80 -1.46
N LEU A 73 5.64 1.64 -0.17
CA LEU A 73 6.81 0.90 0.32
C LEU A 73 6.77 -0.58 -0.08
N LEU A 74 5.61 -1.23 0.02
CA LEU A 74 5.43 -2.62 -0.40
C LEU A 74 5.68 -2.77 -1.91
N GLY A 75 5.12 -1.89 -2.73
CA GLY A 75 5.36 -1.87 -4.18
C GLY A 75 6.82 -1.63 -4.51
N ALA A 76 7.47 -0.66 -3.85
CA ALA A 76 8.90 -0.39 -4.03
C ALA A 76 9.75 -1.63 -3.73
N ALA A 77 9.48 -2.30 -2.61
CA ALA A 77 10.23 -3.47 -2.15
C ALA A 77 10.09 -4.67 -3.08
N LEU A 78 8.91 -4.87 -3.68
CA LEU A 78 8.63 -5.99 -4.59
C LEU A 78 9.00 -5.71 -6.05
N THR A 79 9.33 -4.47 -6.41
CA THR A 79 9.63 -4.10 -7.80
C THR A 79 10.79 -4.88 -8.42
N PRO A 80 11.94 -5.09 -7.74
CA PRO A 80 13.03 -5.88 -8.31
C PRO A 80 12.62 -7.31 -8.64
N ALA A 81 11.80 -7.94 -7.79
CA ALA A 81 11.26 -9.27 -8.05
C ALA A 81 10.30 -9.29 -9.24
N ALA A 82 9.42 -8.28 -9.35
CA ALA A 82 8.50 -8.13 -10.47
C ALA A 82 9.20 -7.96 -11.83
N LEU A 83 10.36 -7.28 -11.85
CA LEU A 83 11.15 -7.07 -13.06
C LEU A 83 12.03 -8.27 -13.46
N GLY A 84 12.25 -9.22 -12.55
CA GLY A 84 13.10 -10.39 -12.77
C GLY A 84 12.48 -11.46 -13.68
N SER A 85 12.77 -12.73 -13.36
CA SER A 85 12.26 -13.89 -14.08
C SER A 85 10.73 -13.98 -14.00
N ARG A 86 10.11 -14.80 -14.87
CA ARG A 86 8.66 -15.01 -14.86
C ARG A 86 8.18 -15.59 -13.52
N SER A 87 8.93 -16.50 -12.92
CA SER A 87 8.61 -17.08 -11.61
C SER A 87 8.74 -16.05 -10.49
N SER A 88 9.78 -15.22 -10.50
CA SER A 88 9.94 -14.14 -9.53
C SER A 88 8.80 -13.11 -9.61
N ALA A 89 8.38 -12.77 -10.83
CA ALA A 89 7.25 -11.87 -11.05
C ALA A 89 5.92 -12.44 -10.54
N ALA A 90 5.68 -13.74 -10.75
CA ALA A 90 4.52 -14.41 -10.18
C ALA A 90 4.56 -14.40 -8.64
N GLY A 91 5.73 -14.67 -8.06
CA GLY A 91 5.96 -14.58 -6.61
C GLY A 91 5.71 -13.17 -6.06
N ALA A 92 6.15 -12.13 -6.76
CA ALA A 92 5.90 -10.74 -6.39
C ALA A 92 4.40 -10.40 -6.42
N GLY A 93 3.66 -10.89 -7.43
CA GLY A 93 2.21 -10.72 -7.50
C GLY A 93 1.48 -11.40 -6.34
N LEU A 94 1.87 -12.63 -5.99
CA LEU A 94 1.32 -13.34 -4.82
C LEU A 94 1.64 -12.61 -3.51
N ALA A 95 2.91 -12.20 -3.32
CA ALA A 95 3.33 -11.44 -2.17
C ALA A 95 2.58 -10.10 -2.04
N MET A 96 2.34 -9.41 -3.17
CA MET A 96 1.54 -8.19 -3.19
C MET A 96 0.08 -8.47 -2.81
N GLY A 97 -0.52 -9.52 -3.35
CA GLY A 97 -1.92 -9.88 -3.04
C GLY A 97 -2.16 -10.20 -1.57
N VAL A 98 -1.21 -10.90 -0.93
CA VAL A 98 -1.29 -11.23 0.50
C VAL A 98 -0.87 -10.05 1.38
N GLY A 99 0.20 -9.35 1.00
CA GLY A 99 0.79 -8.28 1.80
C GLY A 99 0.01 -6.97 1.75
N MET A 100 -0.69 -6.68 0.65
CA MET A 100 -1.40 -5.41 0.46
C MET A 100 -2.45 -5.14 1.55
N PRO A 101 -3.37 -6.07 1.88
CA PRO A 101 -4.34 -5.83 2.94
C PRO A 101 -3.68 -5.56 4.29
N VAL A 102 -2.65 -6.34 4.64
CA VAL A 102 -1.92 -6.19 5.91
C VAL A 102 -1.20 -4.84 5.98
N ALA A 103 -0.54 -4.44 4.89
CA ALA A 103 0.14 -3.16 4.78
C ALA A 103 -0.83 -1.98 4.87
N ALA A 104 -1.96 -2.05 4.14
CA ALA A 104 -2.98 -1.01 4.14
C ALA A 104 -3.61 -0.82 5.52
N VAL A 105 -4.04 -1.91 6.16
CA VAL A 105 -4.70 -1.87 7.48
C VAL A 105 -3.74 -1.39 8.56
N THR A 106 -2.52 -1.93 8.62
CA THR A 106 -1.53 -1.52 9.61
C THR A 106 -1.20 -0.03 9.49
N SER A 107 -0.99 0.46 8.26
CA SER A 107 -0.66 1.86 8.02
C SER A 107 -1.83 2.79 8.32
N ALA A 108 -3.05 2.41 7.91
CA ALA A 108 -4.25 3.16 8.23
C ALA A 108 -4.51 3.23 9.74
N MET A 109 -4.31 2.10 10.43
CA MET A 109 -4.45 2.00 11.88
C MET A 109 -3.48 2.93 12.61
N ILE A 110 -2.19 2.91 12.22
CA ILE A 110 -1.18 3.81 12.80
C ILE A 110 -1.53 5.27 12.51
N GLY A 111 -1.86 5.61 11.26
CA GLY A 111 -2.20 6.99 10.87
C GLY A 111 -3.42 7.53 11.60
N ALA A 112 -4.49 6.74 11.66
CA ALA A 112 -5.71 7.10 12.37
C ALA A 112 -5.51 7.18 13.89
N PHE A 113 -4.76 6.25 14.49
CA PHE A 113 -4.42 6.29 15.90
C PHE A 113 -3.72 7.61 16.25
N PHE A 114 -2.65 7.97 15.54
CA PHE A 114 -1.93 9.21 15.81
C PHE A 114 -2.80 10.45 15.59
N PHE A 115 -3.62 10.45 14.54
CA PHE A 115 -4.51 11.57 14.25
C PHE A 115 -5.56 11.78 15.36
N VAL A 116 -6.24 10.72 15.79
CA VAL A 116 -7.25 10.78 16.85
C VAL A 116 -6.60 11.03 18.21
N TRP A 117 -5.45 10.42 18.48
CA TRP A 117 -4.70 10.64 19.72
C TRP A 117 -4.37 12.10 19.96
N ILE A 118 -3.88 12.79 18.93
CA ILE A 118 -3.58 14.23 19.00
C ILE A 118 -4.85 15.06 19.21
N ALA A 119 -5.98 14.64 18.64
CA ALA A 119 -7.22 15.42 18.65
C ALA A 119 -8.08 15.19 19.91
N GLN A 120 -8.11 13.97 20.45
CA GLN A 120 -9.13 13.53 21.42
C GLN A 120 -8.57 12.74 22.61
N GLY A 121 -7.37 12.17 22.52
CA GLY A 121 -6.76 11.38 23.60
C GLY A 121 -6.46 9.93 23.20
N SER A 122 -5.75 9.20 24.08
CA SER A 122 -5.25 7.85 23.78
C SER A 122 -6.34 6.81 23.66
N ASP A 123 -7.38 6.91 24.49
CA ASP A 123 -8.41 5.88 24.61
C ASP A 123 -9.25 5.82 23.33
N GLU A 124 -9.69 6.98 22.83
CA GLU A 124 -10.37 7.13 21.54
C GLU A 124 -9.49 6.67 20.37
N GLY A 125 -8.18 6.95 20.44
CA GLY A 125 -7.23 6.49 19.42
C GLY A 125 -7.19 4.96 19.32
N PHE A 126 -7.14 4.26 20.46
CA PHE A 126 -7.14 2.80 20.49
C PHE A 126 -8.44 2.20 19.98
N ASP A 127 -9.59 2.79 20.33
CA ASP A 127 -10.89 2.33 19.86
C ASP A 127 -11.02 2.42 18.34
N VAL A 128 -10.62 3.56 17.75
CA VAL A 128 -10.62 3.76 16.29
C VAL A 128 -9.67 2.78 15.61
N ALA A 129 -8.46 2.58 16.16
CA ALA A 129 -7.52 1.59 15.65
C ALA A 129 -8.11 0.17 15.63
N GLY A 130 -8.80 -0.23 16.70
CA GLY A 130 -9.47 -1.52 16.81
C GLY A 130 -10.66 -1.68 15.85
N GLN A 131 -11.38 -0.60 15.54
CA GLN A 131 -12.43 -0.62 14.52
C GLN A 131 -11.84 -0.78 13.11
N ILE A 132 -10.77 -0.03 12.78
CA ILE A 132 -10.09 -0.14 11.48
C ILE A 132 -9.53 -1.54 11.27
N LEU A 133 -8.96 -2.17 12.30
CA LEU A 133 -8.45 -3.54 12.20
C LEU A 133 -9.57 -4.53 11.84
N ARG A 134 -10.68 -4.50 12.58
CA ARG A 134 -11.83 -5.41 12.37
C ARG A 134 -12.52 -5.17 11.02
N GLY A 135 -12.77 -3.91 10.69
CA GLY A 135 -13.35 -3.50 9.41
C GLY A 135 -12.45 -3.86 8.24
N GLY A 136 -11.14 -3.60 8.38
CA GLY A 136 -10.12 -3.88 7.38
C GLY A 136 -10.00 -5.36 7.04
N VAL A 137 -9.98 -6.25 8.05
CA VAL A 137 -9.97 -7.72 7.83
C VAL A 137 -11.23 -8.16 7.09
N THR A 138 -12.40 -7.67 7.51
CA THR A 138 -13.68 -7.99 6.86
C THR A 138 -13.72 -7.51 5.41
N ALA A 139 -13.26 -6.28 5.17
CA ALA A 139 -13.19 -5.68 3.84
C ALA A 139 -12.24 -6.46 2.93
N ALA A 140 -11.06 -6.83 3.43
CA ALA A 140 -10.06 -7.61 2.70
C ALA A 140 -10.63 -8.96 2.22
N VAL A 141 -11.40 -9.65 3.07
CA VAL A 141 -12.10 -10.89 2.71
C VAL A 141 -13.18 -10.65 1.66
N ARG A 142 -13.82 -9.48 1.60
CA ARG A 142 -14.84 -9.17 0.58
C ARG A 142 -14.22 -8.83 -0.77
N ILE A 143 -13.11 -8.09 -0.78
CA ILE A 143 -12.49 -7.60 -2.02
C ILE A 143 -11.34 -8.48 -2.53
N TRP A 144 -11.13 -9.66 -1.95
CA TRP A 144 -10.02 -10.56 -2.34
C TRP A 144 -9.89 -10.83 -3.85
N PRO A 145 -10.97 -10.98 -4.65
CA PRO A 145 -10.83 -11.21 -6.09
C PRO A 145 -10.28 -9.97 -6.80
N LEU A 146 -10.68 -8.78 -6.36
CA LEU A 146 -10.18 -7.51 -6.89
C LEU A 146 -8.72 -7.30 -6.53
N VAL A 147 -8.32 -7.66 -5.31
CA VAL A 147 -6.90 -7.60 -4.88
C VAL A 147 -6.06 -8.54 -5.73
N ALA A 148 -6.52 -9.76 -6.02
CA ALA A 148 -5.82 -10.69 -6.89
C ALA A 148 -5.63 -10.12 -8.31
N LEU A 149 -6.69 -9.58 -8.92
CA LEU A 149 -6.63 -8.94 -10.24
C LEU A 149 -5.71 -7.72 -10.26
N ALA A 150 -5.80 -6.88 -9.24
CA ALA A 150 -4.95 -5.70 -9.09
C ALA A 150 -3.47 -6.07 -8.92
N SER A 151 -3.15 -7.16 -8.21
CA SER A 151 -1.78 -7.66 -8.10
C SER A 151 -1.22 -8.12 -9.43
N VAL A 152 -2.02 -8.83 -10.25
CA VAL A 152 -1.62 -9.17 -11.62
C VAL A 152 -1.43 -7.90 -12.45
N GLY A 153 -2.35 -6.95 -12.38
CA GLY A 153 -2.28 -5.67 -13.07
C GLY A 153 -1.03 -4.86 -12.69
N TRP A 154 -0.70 -4.82 -11.41
CA TRP A 154 0.50 -4.15 -10.89
C TRP A 154 1.78 -4.79 -11.44
N VAL A 155 1.90 -6.13 -11.44
CA VAL A 155 3.06 -6.82 -12.04
C VAL A 155 3.18 -6.52 -13.54
N VAL A 156 2.07 -6.55 -14.28
CA VAL A 156 2.08 -6.23 -15.72
C VAL A 156 2.51 -4.79 -15.94
N LEU A 157 1.98 -3.85 -15.15
CA LEU A 157 2.30 -2.43 -15.27
C LEU A 157 3.76 -2.14 -14.95
N THR A 158 4.28 -2.65 -13.82
CA THR A 158 5.69 -2.46 -13.42
C THR A 158 6.65 -3.00 -14.47
N ARG A 159 6.38 -4.18 -15.04
CA ARG A 159 7.19 -4.75 -16.12
C ARG A 159 7.11 -3.95 -17.42
N ARG A 160 5.95 -3.37 -17.74
CA ARG A 160 5.82 -2.51 -18.93
C ARG A 160 6.60 -1.21 -18.76
N VAL A 161 6.55 -0.59 -17.58
CA VAL A 161 7.28 0.64 -17.28
C VAL A 161 8.79 0.37 -17.24
N GLY A 162 9.24 -0.71 -16.58
CA GLY A 162 10.65 -1.07 -16.50
C GLY A 162 11.30 -1.51 -17.82
N ARG A 163 10.51 -1.78 -18.87
CA ARG A 163 11.04 -2.04 -20.23
C ARG A 163 11.22 -0.76 -21.06
N ARG A 164 10.65 0.37 -20.63
CA ARG A 164 10.67 1.63 -21.39
C ARG A 164 11.72 2.63 -20.91
N GLY A 165 12.25 2.44 -19.69
CA GLY A 165 13.29 3.29 -19.10
C GLY A 165 14.63 2.57 -19.09
#